data_AF-A0A821U360-F1
#
_entry.id   AF-A0A821U360-F1
#
_cell.length_a   1.000
_cell.length_b   1.000
_cell.length_c   1.000
_cell.angle_alpha   90.00
_cell.angle_beta   90.00
_cell.angle_gamma   90.00
#
_symmetry.space_group_name_H-M   'P 1'
#
loop_
_entity.id
_entity.type
_entity.pdbx_description
1 polymer ?
#
loop_
_entity_poly.entity_id
_entity_poly.type
_entity_poly.pdbx_seq_one_letter_code
_entity_poly.pdbx_strand_id
1 'polypeptide(L)'
;DNFDETNGTDIARLFEYYGIGQNLIIIQLFTDIPRYLCWSYILVKLPISLINKIVKIRKHTNEDQAKHLHLTREEKILLHSSTIYSVDISYVRNLFRPIHQRITSRLFLAHLIPKFIYQWRDDFRFSSRILCVYSSTFLLLFFMTIQACILVIPYLDELQHSLQQLIDQILTSSDQQNKQSEFPLPNFVCPYVFAILTALIVTIIQLLVLLTNIRRNLFQIFRGDNSEIPKRDKSKYLSYSTGNFHFAGFFIGYLTWGYVLIALFALIIYISIDAFITFGSVKLLEKILKIIIPILLLILFKMYLNKLLARYVFLQYHGDILAINNRRVLMIFLYFNFFLDSFLGFISSIIRIIKSIIGGCLYMSRLDYSPMGRKLETFDAGFSAYCGFIHMEAVHRNPIMLVTASYLYRHMKVKQYMTKNLIMMKNDNKSSKDYSSKAVQKWYLAVLLLRNPSLVFLRKHALSQIENKKLKTLNEINKRQSNIQEKFRRSSLVSEIDL
;
A
#
# COMPACT_ATOMS: atom_id res chain seq x y z
N ASP A 1 27.84 -18.57 -33.28
CA ASP A 1 29.05 -19.41 -33.17
C ASP A 1 29.98 -19.09 -31.99
N ASN A 2 29.50 -18.47 -30.90
CA ASN A 2 30.22 -18.45 -29.60
C ASN A 2 29.25 -18.30 -28.41
N PHE A 3 28.00 -18.76 -28.58
CA PHE A 3 26.90 -18.61 -27.60
C PHE A 3 26.35 -19.95 -27.06
N ASP A 4 26.93 -21.09 -27.44
CA ASP A 4 26.27 -22.40 -27.27
C ASP A 4 27.01 -23.45 -26.42
N GLU A 5 28.30 -23.29 -26.09
CA GLU A 5 29.02 -24.31 -25.29
C GLU A 5 28.74 -24.24 -23.79
N THR A 6 28.54 -23.05 -23.22
CA THR A 6 28.22 -22.90 -21.78
C THR A 6 26.78 -23.30 -21.46
N ASN A 7 25.82 -22.93 -22.31
CA ASN A 7 24.42 -23.32 -22.14
C ASN A 7 24.21 -24.84 -22.33
N GLY A 8 24.95 -25.48 -23.24
CA GLY A 8 24.86 -26.92 -23.47
C GLY A 8 25.32 -27.75 -22.28
N THR A 9 26.37 -27.30 -21.58
CA THR A 9 26.89 -27.95 -20.37
C THR A 9 25.97 -27.75 -19.16
N ASP A 10 25.41 -26.56 -18.97
CA ASP A 10 24.45 -26.29 -17.90
C ASP A 10 23.14 -27.08 -18.07
N ILE A 11 22.65 -27.21 -19.30
CA ILE A 11 21.45 -28.00 -19.61
C ILE A 11 21.72 -29.50 -19.39
N ALA A 12 22.86 -30.02 -19.85
CA ALA A 12 23.24 -31.42 -19.64
C ALA A 12 23.34 -31.78 -18.14
N ARG A 13 23.85 -30.85 -17.30
CA ARG A 13 23.94 -31.03 -15.85
C ARG A 13 22.58 -31.04 -15.14
N LEU A 14 21.67 -30.17 -15.55
CA LEU A 14 20.28 -30.20 -15.09
C LEU A 14 19.61 -31.55 -15.40
N PHE A 15 19.89 -32.12 -16.58
CA PHE A 15 19.40 -33.45 -16.97
C PHE A 15 20.03 -34.58 -16.15
N GLU A 16 21.29 -34.44 -15.75
CA GLU A 16 22.00 -35.43 -14.93
C GLU A 16 21.50 -35.45 -13.48
N TYR A 17 21.26 -34.27 -12.89
CA TYR A 17 20.80 -34.14 -11.50
C TYR A 17 19.34 -34.52 -11.29
N TYR A 18 18.43 -34.09 -12.17
CA TYR A 18 16.98 -34.37 -12.04
C TYR A 18 16.55 -35.68 -12.73
N GLY A 19 17.43 -36.28 -13.53
CA GLY A 19 17.18 -37.49 -14.32
C GLY A 19 16.43 -37.21 -15.64
N ILE A 20 16.37 -38.23 -16.50
CA ILE A 20 15.80 -38.14 -17.84
C ILE A 20 14.30 -38.52 -17.85
N GLY A 21 13.52 -37.84 -18.69
CA GLY A 21 12.16 -38.27 -19.06
C GLY A 21 11.09 -37.82 -18.08
N GLN A 22 10.66 -38.68 -17.16
CA GLN A 22 9.44 -38.46 -16.37
C GLN A 22 9.58 -37.31 -15.36
N ASN A 23 10.69 -37.22 -14.63
CA ASN A 23 10.90 -36.18 -13.61
C ASN A 23 10.96 -34.77 -14.23
N LEU A 24 11.58 -34.65 -15.40
CA LEU A 24 11.73 -33.37 -16.08
C LEU A 24 10.41 -32.89 -16.69
N ILE A 25 9.60 -33.81 -17.22
CA ILE A 25 8.23 -33.53 -17.65
C ILE A 25 7.40 -33.05 -16.45
N ILE A 26 7.55 -33.69 -15.29
CA ILE A 26 6.85 -33.29 -14.06
C ILE A 26 7.27 -31.87 -13.62
N ILE A 27 8.57 -31.58 -13.60
CA ILE A 27 9.11 -30.26 -13.24
C ILE A 27 8.62 -29.19 -14.23
N GLN A 28 8.68 -29.46 -15.53
CA GLN A 28 8.19 -28.55 -16.57
C GLN A 28 6.68 -28.31 -16.44
N LEU A 29 5.92 -29.37 -16.13
CA LEU A 29 4.49 -29.25 -15.89
C LEU A 29 4.20 -28.38 -14.66
N PHE A 30 4.97 -28.52 -13.56
CA PHE A 30 4.88 -27.66 -12.38
C PHE A 30 5.20 -26.20 -12.67
N THR A 31 6.22 -25.92 -13.50
CA THR A 31 6.55 -24.53 -13.90
C THR A 31 5.44 -23.87 -14.71
N ASP A 32 4.75 -24.64 -15.56
CA ASP A 32 3.71 -24.13 -16.45
C ASP A 32 2.29 -24.11 -15.84
N ILE A 33 2.10 -24.63 -14.62
CA ILE A 33 0.78 -24.64 -13.93
C ILE A 33 0.06 -23.28 -14.00
N PRO A 34 0.69 -22.13 -13.64
CA PRO A 34 -0.02 -20.86 -13.64
C PRO A 34 -0.42 -20.41 -15.06
N ARG A 35 0.36 -20.77 -16.07
CA ARG A 35 0.06 -20.48 -17.47
C ARG A 35 -1.17 -21.27 -17.92
N TYR A 36 -1.23 -22.56 -17.63
CA TYR A 36 -2.39 -23.40 -17.94
C TYR A 36 -3.65 -22.97 -17.18
N LEU A 37 -3.53 -22.58 -15.91
CA LEU A 37 -4.65 -22.03 -15.13
C LEU A 37 -5.16 -20.70 -15.70
N CYS A 38 -4.27 -19.82 -16.14
CA CYS A 38 -4.66 -18.57 -16.80
C CYS A 38 -5.38 -18.85 -18.13
N TRP A 39 -4.86 -19.77 -18.94
CA TRP A 39 -5.45 -20.14 -20.22
C TRP A 39 -6.83 -20.80 -20.05
N SER A 40 -6.98 -21.71 -19.08
CA SER A 40 -8.26 -22.34 -18.79
C SER A 40 -9.30 -21.31 -18.32
N TYR A 41 -8.89 -20.35 -17.49
CA TYR A 41 -9.77 -19.26 -17.07
C TYR A 41 -10.25 -18.40 -18.25
N ILE A 42 -9.34 -18.03 -19.16
CA ILE A 42 -9.67 -17.25 -20.37
C ILE A 42 -10.60 -18.06 -21.28
N LEU A 43 -10.30 -19.34 -21.49
CA LEU A 43 -11.05 -20.26 -22.34
C LEU A 43 -12.48 -20.47 -21.83
N VAL A 44 -12.70 -20.47 -20.52
CA VAL A 44 -14.04 -20.55 -19.93
C VAL A 44 -14.74 -19.18 -19.90
N LYS A 45 -14.05 -18.11 -19.51
CA LYS A 45 -14.70 -16.81 -19.26
C LYS A 45 -15.05 -16.04 -20.53
N LEU A 46 -14.22 -16.12 -21.56
CA LEU A 46 -14.48 -15.45 -22.84
C LEU A 46 -15.80 -15.92 -23.48
N PRO A 47 -16.06 -17.24 -23.70
CA PRO A 47 -17.31 -17.68 -24.29
C PRO A 47 -18.51 -17.33 -23.41
N ILE A 48 -18.42 -17.48 -22.08
CA ILE A 48 -19.49 -17.07 -21.15
C ILE A 48 -19.81 -15.58 -21.29
N SER A 49 -18.79 -14.72 -21.33
CA SER A 49 -18.98 -13.27 -21.50
C SER A 49 -19.55 -12.92 -22.87
N LEU A 50 -19.18 -13.67 -23.92
CA LEU A 50 -19.65 -13.48 -25.28
C LEU A 50 -21.12 -13.88 -25.40
N ILE A 51 -21.50 -15.06 -24.88
CA ILE A 51 -22.89 -15.52 -24.80
C ILE A 51 -23.74 -14.51 -24.03
N ASN A 52 -23.30 -14.06 -22.86
CA ASN A 52 -24.02 -13.06 -22.06
C ASN A 52 -24.19 -11.72 -22.80
N LYS A 53 -23.20 -11.32 -23.60
CA LYS A 53 -23.28 -10.09 -24.39
C LYS A 53 -24.23 -10.25 -25.57
N ILE A 54 -24.22 -11.38 -26.27
CA ILE A 54 -25.18 -11.71 -27.33
C ILE A 54 -26.61 -11.75 -26.76
N VAL A 55 -26.82 -12.42 -25.63
CA VAL A 55 -28.13 -12.47 -24.97
C VAL A 55 -28.61 -11.08 -24.55
N LYS A 56 -27.72 -10.24 -24.03
CA LYS A 56 -28.06 -8.84 -23.69
C LYS A 56 -28.37 -8.01 -24.93
N ILE A 57 -27.61 -8.16 -26.01
CA ILE A 57 -27.89 -7.47 -27.28
C ILE A 57 -29.26 -7.91 -27.79
N ARG A 58 -29.54 -9.21 -27.86
CA ARG A 58 -30.84 -9.76 -28.31
C ARG A 58 -32.01 -9.29 -27.44
N LYS A 59 -31.83 -9.19 -26.12
CA LYS A 59 -32.83 -8.61 -25.21
C LYS A 59 -33.02 -7.10 -25.44
N HIS A 60 -31.95 -6.35 -25.65
CA HIS A 60 -32.02 -4.93 -25.97
C HIS A 60 -32.67 -4.66 -27.33
N THR A 61 -32.39 -5.46 -28.37
CA THR A 61 -33.05 -5.33 -29.68
C THR A 61 -34.58 -5.46 -29.61
N ASN A 62 -35.11 -6.16 -28.60
CA ASN A 62 -36.55 -6.26 -28.35
C ASN A 62 -37.10 -5.11 -27.47
N GLU A 63 -36.28 -4.43 -26.67
CA GLU A 63 -36.67 -3.30 -25.81
C GLU A 63 -36.37 -1.91 -26.43
N ASP A 64 -35.54 -1.85 -27.47
CA ASP A 64 -35.01 -0.62 -28.09
C ASP A 64 -36.04 0.17 -28.90
N GLN A 65 -37.29 -0.29 -29.03
CA GLN A 65 -38.40 0.57 -29.50
C GLN A 65 -38.84 1.61 -28.44
N ALA A 66 -38.42 1.50 -27.17
CA ALA A 66 -39.01 2.32 -26.11
C ALA A 66 -38.20 3.55 -25.64
N LYS A 67 -36.85 3.56 -25.60
CA LYS A 67 -36.13 4.68 -24.93
C LYS A 67 -34.75 5.00 -25.52
N HIS A 68 -34.71 5.93 -26.47
CA HIS A 68 -33.47 6.59 -26.90
C HIS A 68 -32.84 7.41 -25.75
N LEU A 69 -31.75 6.90 -25.21
CA LEU A 69 -30.72 7.70 -24.56
C LEU A 69 -29.40 6.93 -24.75
N HIS A 70 -28.66 7.27 -25.81
CA HIS A 70 -27.31 6.75 -26.05
C HIS A 70 -26.39 7.33 -24.96
N LEU A 71 -26.38 6.70 -23.78
CA LEU A 71 -25.42 7.06 -22.73
C LEU A 71 -24.04 6.55 -23.12
N THR A 72 -23.05 7.40 -22.95
CA THR A 72 -21.64 6.99 -23.09
C THR A 72 -21.29 5.96 -22.01
N ARG A 73 -20.21 5.19 -22.25
CA ARG A 73 -19.75 4.17 -21.30
C ARG A 73 -19.45 4.77 -19.92
N GLU A 74 -18.88 5.96 -19.89
CA GLU A 74 -18.53 6.69 -18.66
C GLU A 74 -19.77 7.14 -17.89
N GLU A 75 -20.78 7.64 -18.59
CA GLU A 75 -22.07 8.02 -17.98
C GLU A 75 -22.77 6.81 -17.35
N LYS A 76 -22.71 5.65 -18.00
CA LYS A 76 -23.24 4.39 -17.44
C LYS A 76 -22.49 3.97 -16.17
N ILE A 77 -21.17 4.08 -16.15
CA ILE A 77 -20.33 3.75 -14.96
C ILE A 77 -20.64 4.71 -13.82
N LEU A 78 -20.73 6.01 -14.11
CA LEU A 78 -21.07 7.03 -13.13
C LEU A 78 -22.47 6.77 -12.55
N LEU A 79 -23.49 6.51 -13.38
CA LEU A 79 -24.83 6.18 -12.90
C LEU A 79 -24.87 4.88 -12.11
N HIS A 80 -24.06 3.88 -12.46
CA HIS A 80 -23.95 2.63 -11.69
C HIS A 80 -23.52 2.90 -10.23
N SER A 81 -22.69 3.91 -10.00
CA SER A 81 -22.25 4.30 -8.65
C SER A 81 -23.42 4.76 -7.75
N SER A 82 -24.52 5.28 -8.34
CA SER A 82 -25.74 5.67 -7.60
C SER A 82 -26.75 4.54 -7.39
N THR A 83 -26.51 3.34 -7.93
CA THR A 83 -27.46 2.23 -7.81
C THR A 83 -27.49 1.68 -6.37
N ILE A 84 -28.65 1.19 -5.94
CA ILE A 84 -28.91 0.77 -4.54
C ILE A 84 -27.93 -0.32 -4.06
N TYR A 85 -27.45 -1.17 -4.99
CA TYR A 85 -26.52 -2.27 -4.71
C TYR A 85 -25.06 -1.90 -5.01
N SER A 86 -24.75 -0.63 -5.29
CA SER A 86 -23.37 -0.22 -5.50
C SER A 86 -22.59 -0.24 -4.19
N VAL A 87 -21.28 -0.48 -4.28
CA VAL A 87 -20.41 -0.43 -3.09
C VAL A 87 -20.26 1.01 -2.59
N ASP A 88 -20.26 1.98 -3.51
CA ASP A 88 -20.11 3.39 -3.17
C ASP A 88 -21.29 3.91 -2.36
N ILE A 89 -22.54 3.53 -2.70
CA ILE A 89 -23.72 3.91 -1.91
C ILE A 89 -23.74 3.20 -0.56
N SER A 90 -23.27 1.94 -0.50
CA SER A 90 -23.15 1.19 0.75
C SER A 90 -22.19 1.89 1.71
N TYR A 91 -21.05 2.37 1.21
CA TYR A 91 -20.10 3.19 1.97
C TYR A 91 -20.74 4.46 2.52
N VAL A 92 -21.41 5.24 1.67
CA VAL A 92 -22.07 6.50 2.09
C VAL A 92 -23.17 6.20 3.12
N ARG A 93 -23.96 5.13 2.93
CA ARG A 93 -25.00 4.71 3.88
C ARG A 93 -24.40 4.33 5.24
N ASN A 94 -23.26 3.63 5.24
CA ASN A 94 -22.55 3.24 6.45
C ASN A 94 -21.90 4.42 7.19
N LEU A 95 -21.66 5.54 6.50
CA LEU A 95 -21.19 6.79 7.11
C LEU A 95 -22.28 7.44 7.97
N PHE A 96 -23.53 7.41 7.51
CA PHE A 96 -24.67 7.99 8.24
C PHE A 96 -25.33 7.04 9.24
N ARG A 97 -25.01 5.73 9.19
CA ARG A 97 -25.51 4.75 10.16
C ARG A 97 -24.72 4.80 11.47
N PRO A 98 -25.39 4.70 12.64
CA PRO A 98 -24.71 4.56 13.91
C PRO A 98 -23.88 3.26 13.94
N ILE A 99 -22.74 3.29 14.64
CA ILE A 99 -21.73 2.21 14.65
C ILE A 99 -22.34 0.84 14.99
N HIS A 100 -23.33 0.81 15.88
CA HIS A 100 -24.02 -0.41 16.32
C HIS A 100 -24.89 -1.10 15.22
N GLN A 101 -25.23 -0.39 14.14
CA GLN A 101 -26.07 -0.90 13.05
C GLN A 101 -25.27 -1.28 11.79
N ARG A 102 -23.93 -1.29 11.88
CA ARG A 102 -23.08 -1.70 10.74
C ARG A 102 -23.17 -3.22 10.59
N ILE A 103 -23.89 -3.66 9.57
CA ILE A 103 -23.99 -5.06 9.16
C ILE A 103 -22.60 -5.50 8.67
N THR A 104 -21.89 -6.30 9.47
CA THR A 104 -20.72 -7.06 9.00
C THR A 104 -21.21 -8.32 8.30
N SER A 105 -20.82 -8.50 7.04
CA SER A 105 -21.18 -9.71 6.27
C SER A 105 -20.68 -10.99 6.93
N ARG A 106 -21.56 -11.98 6.96
CA ARG A 106 -21.31 -13.35 7.39
C ARG A 106 -20.76 -14.19 6.22
N LEU A 107 -19.56 -13.88 5.73
CA LEU A 107 -18.89 -14.77 4.79
C LEU A 107 -18.13 -15.85 5.57
N PHE A 108 -18.46 -17.12 5.32
CA PHE A 108 -17.87 -18.28 5.99
C PHE A 108 -16.33 -18.33 5.84
N LEU A 109 -15.81 -17.89 4.68
CA LEU A 109 -14.37 -17.71 4.41
C LEU A 109 -13.68 -16.64 5.28
N ALA A 110 -14.43 -15.67 5.81
CA ALA A 110 -13.88 -14.64 6.69
C ALA A 110 -13.54 -15.16 8.11
N HIS A 111 -13.97 -16.38 8.48
CA HIS A 111 -13.58 -17.02 9.73
C HIS A 111 -12.25 -17.78 9.64
N LEU A 112 -11.81 -18.17 8.43
CA LEU A 112 -10.56 -18.92 8.22
C LEU A 112 -9.32 -18.03 8.21
N ILE A 113 -9.46 -16.77 7.76
CA ILE A 113 -8.38 -15.78 7.85
C ILE A 113 -8.56 -15.05 9.19
N PRO A 114 -7.57 -15.09 10.11
CA PRO A 114 -7.68 -14.36 11.36
C PRO A 114 -8.04 -12.90 11.09
N LYS A 115 -8.97 -12.32 11.86
CA LYS A 115 -9.32 -10.88 11.79
C LYS A 115 -8.11 -9.94 11.90
N PHE A 116 -6.97 -10.48 12.37
CA PHE A 116 -5.67 -9.82 12.44
C PHE A 116 -5.06 -9.52 11.06
N ILE A 117 -5.29 -10.37 10.04
CA ILE A 117 -4.61 -10.27 8.73
C ILE A 117 -5.41 -9.37 7.76
N TYR A 118 -6.70 -9.64 7.58
CA TYR A 118 -7.56 -8.83 6.70
C TYR A 118 -9.02 -8.84 7.15
N GLN A 119 -9.55 -7.67 7.51
CA GLN A 119 -10.98 -7.52 7.79
C GLN A 119 -11.74 -7.36 6.49
N TRP A 120 -12.63 -8.29 6.14
CA TRP A 120 -13.50 -8.16 4.97
C TRP A 120 -14.52 -7.04 5.17
N ARG A 121 -14.71 -6.23 4.14
CA ARG A 121 -15.59 -5.05 4.15
C ARG A 121 -16.34 -4.93 2.84
N ASP A 122 -17.67 -5.02 2.90
CA ASP A 122 -18.54 -4.94 1.71
C ASP A 122 -18.62 -3.52 1.13
N ASP A 123 -18.20 -2.51 1.90
CA ASP A 123 -18.23 -1.10 1.55
C ASP A 123 -16.94 -0.61 0.89
N PHE A 124 -16.05 -1.52 0.50
CA PHE A 124 -14.80 -1.18 -0.18
C PHE A 124 -14.46 -2.17 -1.29
N ARG A 125 -13.97 -1.63 -2.42
CA ARG A 125 -13.46 -2.43 -3.55
C ARG A 125 -12.11 -1.89 -4.00
N PHE A 126 -11.12 -2.77 -4.12
CA PHE A 126 -9.83 -2.42 -4.69
C PHE A 126 -9.94 -2.02 -6.16
N SER A 127 -8.95 -1.25 -6.63
CA SER A 127 -8.84 -0.83 -8.03
C SER A 127 -8.47 -2.04 -8.87
N SER A 128 -9.04 -2.14 -10.07
CA SER A 128 -8.65 -3.21 -11.02
C SER A 128 -7.15 -3.19 -11.26
N ARG A 129 -6.54 -1.99 -11.25
CA ARG A 129 -5.10 -1.81 -11.34
C ARG A 129 -4.35 -2.55 -10.22
N ILE A 130 -4.71 -2.34 -8.95
CA ILE A 130 -4.07 -3.01 -7.81
C ILE A 130 -4.24 -4.52 -7.96
N LEU A 131 -5.45 -4.98 -8.29
CA LEU A 131 -5.73 -6.40 -8.46
C LEU A 131 -4.84 -7.03 -9.55
N CYS A 132 -4.70 -6.36 -10.70
CA CYS A 132 -3.79 -6.83 -11.75
C CYS A 132 -2.33 -6.86 -11.28
N VAL A 133 -1.87 -5.79 -10.63
CA VAL A 133 -0.50 -5.70 -10.10
C VAL A 133 -0.23 -6.83 -9.10
N TYR A 134 -1.11 -7.04 -8.13
CA TYR A 134 -0.97 -8.13 -7.14
C TYR A 134 -1.01 -9.52 -7.80
N SER A 135 -1.92 -9.76 -8.76
CA SER A 135 -1.95 -11.03 -9.49
C SER A 135 -0.65 -11.28 -10.25
N SER A 136 -0.10 -10.27 -10.94
CA SER A 136 1.19 -10.36 -11.62
C SER A 136 2.34 -10.59 -10.64
N THR A 137 2.31 -9.94 -9.47
CA THR A 137 3.30 -10.11 -8.41
C THR A 137 3.29 -11.53 -7.83
N PHE A 138 2.11 -12.12 -7.57
CA PHE A 138 2.03 -13.50 -7.08
C PHE A 138 2.55 -14.50 -8.11
N LEU A 139 2.23 -14.31 -9.39
CA LEU A 139 2.75 -15.12 -10.49
C LEU A 139 4.28 -15.01 -10.60
N LEU A 140 4.81 -13.79 -10.51
CA LEU A 140 6.25 -13.55 -10.53
C LEU A 140 6.94 -14.20 -9.33
N LEU A 141 6.39 -14.06 -8.12
CA LEU A 141 6.96 -14.65 -6.92
C LEU A 141 7.01 -16.18 -7.06
N PHE A 142 5.92 -16.80 -7.50
CA PHE A 142 5.88 -18.24 -7.78
C PHE A 142 6.98 -18.66 -8.77
N PHE A 143 7.06 -17.98 -9.92
CA PHE A 143 8.07 -18.28 -10.95
C PHE A 143 9.50 -18.12 -10.41
N MET A 144 9.79 -17.02 -9.71
CA MET A 144 11.09 -16.76 -9.11
C MET A 144 11.47 -17.83 -8.08
N THR A 145 10.52 -18.27 -7.25
CA THR A 145 10.79 -19.29 -6.21
C THR A 145 11.09 -20.66 -6.82
N ILE A 146 10.31 -21.09 -7.80
CA ILE A 146 10.52 -22.38 -8.46
C ILE A 146 11.81 -22.37 -9.28
N GLN A 147 12.07 -21.30 -10.03
CA GLN A 147 13.30 -21.18 -10.80
C GLN A 147 14.53 -21.18 -9.88
N ALA A 148 14.45 -20.50 -8.72
CA ALA A 148 15.51 -20.52 -7.73
C ALA A 148 15.74 -21.91 -7.12
N CYS A 149 14.68 -22.71 -6.92
CA CYS A 149 14.83 -24.10 -6.49
C CYS A 149 15.47 -24.96 -7.58
N ILE A 150 14.95 -24.93 -8.82
CA ILE A 150 15.43 -25.81 -9.90
C ILE A 150 16.88 -25.52 -10.25
N LEU A 151 17.22 -24.24 -10.44
CA LEU A 151 18.50 -23.84 -11.01
C LEU A 151 19.63 -23.91 -9.99
N VAL A 152 19.41 -23.52 -8.72
CA VAL A 152 20.51 -23.32 -7.76
C VAL A 152 20.88 -24.58 -6.98
N ILE A 153 19.90 -25.46 -6.69
CA ILE A 153 20.15 -26.71 -5.93
C ILE A 153 21.31 -27.55 -6.50
N PRO A 154 21.38 -27.87 -7.81
CA PRO A 154 22.47 -28.71 -8.33
C PRO A 154 23.86 -28.06 -8.15
N TYR A 155 23.96 -26.74 -8.27
CA TYR A 155 25.23 -26.04 -8.06
C TYR A 155 25.62 -25.97 -6.57
N LEU A 156 24.67 -26.05 -5.63
CA LEU A 156 24.99 -26.03 -4.19
C LEU A 156 25.70 -27.31 -3.75
N ASP A 157 25.30 -28.47 -4.29
CA ASP A 157 25.97 -29.75 -4.01
C ASP A 157 27.41 -29.75 -4.55
N GLU A 158 27.63 -29.23 -5.76
CA GLU A 158 28.96 -29.08 -6.35
C GLU A 158 29.83 -28.08 -5.56
N LEU A 159 29.25 -26.95 -5.13
CA LEU A 159 29.92 -25.99 -4.27
C LEU A 159 30.31 -26.60 -2.92
N GLN A 160 29.46 -27.43 -2.33
CA GLN A 160 29.78 -28.13 -1.10
C GLN A 160 30.96 -29.10 -1.30
N HIS A 161 30.94 -29.91 -2.37
CA HIS A 161 32.02 -30.85 -2.66
C HIS A 161 33.36 -30.16 -2.94
N SER A 162 33.34 -29.09 -3.75
CA SER A 162 34.56 -28.33 -4.06
C SER A 162 35.14 -27.60 -2.84
N LEU A 163 34.29 -27.05 -1.97
CA LEU A 163 34.73 -26.43 -0.71
C LEU A 163 35.31 -27.47 0.25
N GLN A 164 34.73 -28.66 0.34
CA GLN A 164 35.28 -29.74 1.17
C GLN A 164 36.66 -30.16 0.68
N GLN A 165 36.85 -30.31 -0.63
CA GLN A 165 38.15 -30.65 -1.21
C GLN A 165 39.22 -29.58 -0.94
N LEU A 166 38.87 -28.29 -1.05
CA LEU A 166 39.78 -27.19 -0.73
C LEU A 166 40.18 -27.19 0.74
N ILE A 167 39.23 -27.45 1.65
CA ILE A 167 39.50 -27.53 3.09
C ILE A 167 40.42 -28.72 3.39
N ASP A 168 40.16 -29.89 2.81
CA ASP A 168 40.99 -31.08 2.97
C ASP A 168 42.42 -30.85 2.44
N GLN A 169 42.60 -30.13 1.33
CA GLN A 169 43.92 -29.74 0.81
C GLN A 169 44.68 -28.77 1.72
N ILE A 170 44.00 -27.79 2.31
CA ILE A 170 44.62 -26.83 3.23
C ILE A 170 45.03 -27.51 4.54
N LEU A 171 44.15 -28.35 5.10
CA LEU A 171 44.42 -29.10 6.33
C LEU A 171 45.55 -30.12 6.16
N THR A 172 45.63 -30.81 5.02
CA THR A 172 46.71 -31.78 4.75
C THR A 172 48.08 -31.12 4.56
N SER A 173 48.13 -29.84 4.20
CA SER A 173 49.39 -29.07 4.11
C SER A 173 49.96 -28.62 5.46
N SER A 174 49.17 -28.68 6.54
CA SER A 174 49.51 -28.06 7.83
C SER A 174 49.89 -29.02 8.97
N ASP A 175 49.60 -30.33 8.89
CA ASP A 175 50.02 -31.30 9.91
C ASP A 175 50.51 -32.65 9.35
N GLN A 176 51.67 -33.11 9.84
CA GLN A 176 52.17 -34.47 9.62
C GLN A 176 51.28 -35.51 10.33
N GLN A 177 50.93 -36.56 9.58
CA GLN A 177 50.29 -37.83 9.97
C GLN A 177 48.76 -37.84 10.24
N ASN A 178 48.04 -38.35 9.23
CA ASN A 178 46.93 -39.31 9.33
C ASN A 178 45.93 -39.14 10.49
N LYS A 179 45.17 -38.04 10.47
CA LYS A 179 43.78 -38.07 10.97
C LYS A 179 42.85 -37.64 9.84
N GLN A 180 41.97 -38.56 9.45
CA GLN A 180 40.85 -38.25 8.54
C GLN A 180 40.10 -37.04 9.08
N SER A 181 39.78 -36.10 8.20
CA SER A 181 39.27 -34.77 8.49
C SER A 181 38.03 -34.81 9.40
N GLU A 182 38.17 -34.25 10.60
CA GLU A 182 37.12 -34.15 11.63
C GLU A 182 36.17 -32.95 11.40
N PHE A 183 36.22 -32.32 10.22
CA PHE A 183 35.41 -31.15 9.87
C PHE A 183 34.57 -31.40 8.59
N PRO A 184 33.46 -32.15 8.69
CA PRO A 184 32.50 -32.22 7.59
C PRO A 184 31.75 -30.89 7.45
N LEU A 185 31.80 -30.28 6.27
CA LEU A 185 30.96 -29.13 5.94
C LEU A 185 29.46 -29.51 6.05
N PRO A 186 28.61 -28.64 6.60
CA PRO A 186 27.16 -28.83 6.59
C PRO A 186 26.60 -28.96 5.17
N ASN A 187 25.47 -29.66 5.02
CA ASN A 187 24.78 -29.78 3.75
C ASN A 187 24.11 -28.44 3.40
N PHE A 188 24.52 -27.80 2.31
CA PHE A 188 24.01 -26.47 1.94
C PHE A 188 22.61 -26.47 1.29
N VAL A 189 22.10 -27.62 0.87
CA VAL A 189 20.79 -27.72 0.21
C VAL A 189 19.65 -27.48 1.20
N CYS A 190 19.70 -28.11 2.37
CA CYS A 190 18.70 -27.94 3.42
C CYS A 190 18.51 -26.47 3.85
N PRO A 191 19.56 -25.72 4.28
CA PRO A 191 19.43 -24.34 4.70
C PRO A 191 18.98 -23.43 3.55
N TYR A 192 19.35 -23.73 2.30
CA TYR A 192 18.89 -23.00 1.12
C TYR A 192 17.37 -23.13 0.91
N VAL A 193 16.83 -24.34 0.96
CA VAL A 193 15.39 -24.58 0.79
C VAL A 193 14.58 -23.89 1.89
N PHE A 194 15.03 -23.97 3.15
CA PHE A 194 14.39 -23.24 4.25
C PHE A 194 14.47 -21.72 4.07
N ALA A 195 15.59 -21.20 3.58
CA ALA A 195 15.75 -19.76 3.30
C ALA A 195 14.75 -19.26 2.24
N ILE A 196 14.58 -20.00 1.14
CA ILE A 196 13.60 -19.67 0.10
C ILE A 196 12.17 -19.72 0.63
N LEU A 197 11.81 -20.80 1.35
CA LEU A 197 10.47 -20.97 1.87
C LEU A 197 10.11 -19.88 2.88
N THR A 198 11.04 -19.53 3.77
CA THR A 198 10.83 -18.44 4.72
C THR A 198 10.76 -17.08 4.03
N ALA A 199 11.59 -16.82 3.02
CA ALA A 199 11.49 -15.59 2.22
C ALA A 199 10.14 -15.48 1.51
N LEU A 200 9.61 -16.58 0.96
CA LEU A 200 8.29 -16.64 0.36
C LEU A 200 7.18 -16.35 1.40
N ILE A 201 7.23 -16.99 2.55
CA ILE A 201 6.23 -16.78 3.62
C ILE A 201 6.26 -15.32 4.09
N VAL A 202 7.44 -14.77 4.36
CA VAL A 202 7.60 -13.38 4.82
C VAL A 202 7.08 -12.40 3.76
N THR A 203 7.45 -12.57 2.50
CA THR A 203 6.98 -11.68 1.42
C THR A 203 5.47 -11.76 1.20
N ILE A 204 4.85 -12.94 1.28
CA ILE A 204 3.38 -13.09 1.24
C ILE A 204 2.72 -12.35 2.41
N ILE A 205 3.26 -12.47 3.62
CA ILE A 205 2.75 -11.74 4.79
C ILE A 205 2.87 -10.23 4.56
N GLN A 206 4.01 -9.74 4.07
CA GLN A 206 4.20 -8.31 3.78
C GLN A 206 3.21 -7.81 2.69
N LEU A 207 2.94 -8.61 1.66
CA LEU A 207 1.94 -8.30 0.63
C LEU A 207 0.53 -8.14 1.20
N LEU A 208 0.13 -9.04 2.10
CA LEU A 208 -1.17 -9.01 2.77
C LEU A 208 -1.30 -7.79 3.68
N VAL A 209 -0.25 -7.47 4.45
CA VAL A 209 -0.20 -6.28 5.30
C VAL A 209 -0.29 -5.00 4.47
N LEU A 210 0.47 -4.93 3.36
CA LEU A 210 0.42 -3.79 2.43
C LEU A 210 -0.99 -3.59 1.87
N LEU A 211 -1.72 -4.66 1.53
CA LEU A 211 -3.08 -4.57 1.01
C LEU A 211 -4.05 -3.98 2.05
N THR A 212 -3.90 -4.37 3.32
CA THR A 212 -4.64 -3.78 4.44
C THR A 212 -4.30 -2.30 4.63
N ASN A 213 -3.02 -1.95 4.54
CA ASN A 213 -2.54 -0.58 4.70
C ASN A 213 -2.99 0.33 3.56
N ILE A 214 -2.96 -0.11 2.30
CA ILE A 214 -3.51 0.64 1.15
C ILE A 214 -4.94 1.08 1.45
N ARG A 215 -5.78 0.16 1.92
CA ARG A 215 -7.17 0.47 2.25
C ARG A 215 -7.28 1.44 3.44
N ARG A 216 -6.50 1.22 4.50
CA ARG A 216 -6.46 2.11 5.68
C ARG A 216 -6.06 3.54 5.27
N ASN A 217 -5.01 3.66 4.46
CA ASN A 217 -4.44 4.90 3.99
C ASN A 217 -5.41 5.66 3.07
N LEU A 218 -6.10 4.95 2.18
CA LEU A 218 -7.18 5.53 1.38
C LEU A 218 -8.29 6.12 2.26
N PHE A 219 -8.72 5.40 3.29
CA PHE A 219 -9.74 5.91 4.23
C PHE A 219 -9.25 7.11 5.06
N GLN A 220 -7.99 7.11 5.49
CA GLN A 220 -7.39 8.26 6.18
C GLN A 220 -7.42 9.50 5.28
N ILE A 221 -7.05 9.36 4.01
CA ILE A 221 -7.08 10.48 3.06
C ILE A 221 -8.51 10.92 2.74
N PHE A 222 -9.48 10.01 2.64
CA PHE A 222 -10.88 10.39 2.50
C PHE A 222 -11.39 11.21 3.69
N ARG A 223 -10.85 11.00 4.89
CA ARG A 223 -11.14 11.80 6.09
C ARG A 223 -10.32 13.09 6.17
N GLY A 224 -9.30 13.24 5.32
CA GLY A 224 -8.34 14.35 5.38
C GLY A 224 -7.30 14.20 6.51
N ASP A 225 -7.14 13.00 7.06
CA ASP A 225 -6.11 12.68 8.05
C ASP A 225 -4.76 12.49 7.35
N ASN A 226 -3.73 13.17 7.84
CA ASN A 226 -2.39 13.21 7.24
C ASN A 226 -1.31 12.62 8.17
N SER A 227 -1.72 11.75 9.11
CA SER A 227 -0.81 11.11 10.07
C SER A 227 0.25 10.26 9.38
N GLU A 228 -0.16 9.41 8.44
CA GLU A 228 0.72 8.45 7.76
C GLU A 228 1.19 8.98 6.41
N ILE A 229 0.29 9.50 5.57
CA ILE A 229 0.63 10.05 4.26
C ILE A 229 0.76 11.58 4.34
N PRO A 230 1.82 12.17 3.74
CA PRO A 230 1.97 13.61 3.70
C PRO A 230 0.79 14.29 3.03
N LYS A 231 0.41 15.45 3.58
CA LYS A 231 -0.67 16.27 3.05
C LYS A 231 -0.40 16.62 1.59
N ARG A 232 -1.47 16.59 0.80
CA ARG A 232 -1.44 16.94 -0.62
C ARG A 232 -1.16 18.43 -0.82
N ASP A 233 -0.03 18.73 -1.48
CA ASP A 233 0.37 20.09 -1.85
C ASP A 233 0.17 20.34 -3.35
N LYS A 234 -0.31 21.54 -3.72
CA LYS A 234 -0.52 21.94 -5.12
C LYS A 234 0.76 21.93 -5.96
N SER A 235 1.88 22.31 -5.37
CA SER A 235 3.18 22.32 -6.04
C SER A 235 3.67 20.92 -6.44
N LYS A 236 3.14 19.87 -5.80
CA LYS A 236 3.56 18.48 -5.99
C LYS A 236 2.63 17.65 -6.88
N TYR A 237 1.62 18.26 -7.51
CA TYR A 237 0.67 17.53 -8.36
C TYR A 237 1.34 16.77 -9.51
N LEU A 238 2.33 17.38 -10.15
CA LEU A 238 3.11 16.71 -11.19
C LEU A 238 3.83 15.48 -10.62
N SER A 239 4.49 15.64 -9.48
CA SER A 239 5.18 14.54 -8.79
C SER A 239 4.22 13.41 -8.40
N TYR A 240 3.02 13.71 -7.89
CA TYR A 240 2.03 12.67 -7.58
C TYR A 240 1.54 11.92 -8.82
N SER A 241 1.35 12.62 -9.95
CA SER A 241 0.96 11.98 -11.21
C SER A 241 2.07 11.08 -11.75
N THR A 242 3.32 11.57 -11.76
CA THR A 242 4.48 10.78 -12.20
C THR A 242 4.70 9.57 -11.30
N GLY A 243 4.61 9.75 -9.98
CA GLY A 243 4.68 8.66 -9.01
C GLY A 243 3.60 7.59 -9.25
N ASN A 244 2.37 8.02 -9.58
CA ASN A 244 1.30 7.11 -9.94
C ASN A 244 1.59 6.31 -11.22
N PHE A 245 2.32 6.85 -12.20
CA PHE A 245 2.73 6.09 -13.39
C PHE A 245 3.77 5.02 -13.05
N HIS A 246 4.77 5.35 -12.23
CA HIS A 246 5.86 4.43 -11.88
C HIS A 246 5.49 3.39 -10.81
N PHE A 247 4.43 3.61 -10.03
CA PHE A 247 4.05 2.75 -8.89
C PHE A 247 4.06 1.25 -9.21
N ALA A 248 3.45 0.81 -10.30
CA ALA A 248 3.35 -0.62 -10.62
C ALA A 248 4.73 -1.24 -10.91
N GLY A 249 5.59 -0.54 -11.65
CA GLY A 249 6.93 -1.00 -11.99
C GLY A 249 7.85 -1.00 -10.77
N PHE A 250 7.84 0.07 -9.99
CA PHE A 250 8.60 0.12 -8.74
C PHE A 250 8.12 -0.94 -7.75
N PHE A 251 6.82 -1.17 -7.63
CA PHE A 251 6.32 -2.22 -6.73
C PHE A 251 6.86 -3.60 -7.08
N ILE A 252 6.83 -3.98 -8.36
CA ILE A 252 7.37 -5.26 -8.81
C ILE A 252 8.88 -5.32 -8.58
N GLY A 253 9.63 -4.27 -8.96
CA GLY A 253 11.09 -4.25 -8.81
C GLY A 253 11.56 -4.33 -7.36
N TYR A 254 11.00 -3.51 -6.48
CA TYR A 254 11.34 -3.50 -5.05
C TYR A 254 10.94 -4.80 -4.35
N LEU A 255 9.84 -5.42 -4.77
CA LEU A 255 9.43 -6.71 -4.25
C LEU A 255 10.40 -7.83 -4.66
N THR A 256 10.80 -7.88 -5.94
CA THR A 256 11.76 -8.88 -6.42
C THR A 256 13.10 -8.72 -5.70
N TRP A 257 13.61 -7.49 -5.59
CA TRP A 257 14.86 -7.24 -4.87
C TRP A 257 14.72 -7.53 -3.37
N GLY A 258 13.61 -7.13 -2.75
CA GLY A 258 13.32 -7.44 -1.35
C GLY A 258 13.23 -8.94 -1.08
N TYR A 259 12.64 -9.72 -1.99
CA TYR A 259 12.60 -11.18 -1.90
C TYR A 259 14.01 -11.79 -1.93
N VAL A 260 14.86 -11.37 -2.88
CA VAL A 260 16.25 -11.84 -2.97
C VAL A 260 17.03 -11.48 -1.71
N LEU A 261 16.87 -10.26 -1.20
CA LEU A 261 17.55 -9.78 0.00
C LEU A 261 17.12 -10.57 1.24
N ILE A 262 15.82 -10.80 1.43
CA ILE A 262 15.30 -11.63 2.52
C ILE A 262 15.82 -13.07 2.41
N ALA A 263 15.84 -13.64 1.21
CA ALA A 263 16.37 -14.98 0.98
C ALA A 263 17.86 -15.09 1.30
N LEU A 264 18.68 -14.12 0.88
CA LEU A 264 20.11 -14.07 1.21
C LEU A 264 20.35 -13.93 2.72
N PHE A 265 19.58 -13.06 3.39
CA PHE A 265 19.70 -12.88 4.84
C PHE A 265 19.26 -14.13 5.61
N ALA A 266 18.16 -14.77 5.19
CA ALA A 266 17.71 -16.03 5.76
C ALA A 266 18.73 -17.16 5.52
N LEU A 267 19.35 -17.21 4.34
CA LEU A 267 20.38 -18.19 3.98
C LEU A 267 21.60 -18.07 4.90
N ILE A 268 22.10 -16.86 5.12
CA ILE A 268 23.22 -16.64 6.06
C ILE A 268 22.87 -17.13 7.46
N ILE A 269 21.64 -16.87 7.92
CA ILE A 269 21.17 -17.34 9.22
C ILE A 269 21.09 -18.87 9.27
N TYR A 270 20.49 -19.51 8.27
CA TYR A 270 20.33 -20.96 8.25
C TYR A 270 21.66 -21.70 8.09
N ILE A 271 22.59 -21.21 7.26
CA ILE A 271 23.95 -21.77 7.18
C ILE A 271 24.67 -21.60 8.52
N SER A 272 24.51 -20.46 9.19
CA SER A 272 25.13 -20.25 10.52
C SER A 272 24.56 -21.20 11.57
N ILE A 273 23.25 -21.46 11.53
CA ILE A 273 22.58 -22.43 12.43
C ILE A 273 23.06 -23.85 12.12
N ASP A 274 23.12 -24.23 10.84
CA ASP A 274 23.51 -25.58 10.44
C ASP A 274 24.98 -25.85 10.77
N ALA A 275 25.88 -24.91 10.43
CA ALA A 275 27.28 -24.96 10.86
C ALA A 275 27.40 -25.08 12.38
N PHE A 276 26.59 -24.35 13.14
CA PHE A 276 26.61 -24.45 14.59
C PHE A 276 26.20 -25.84 15.11
N ILE A 277 25.20 -26.47 14.48
CA ILE A 277 24.75 -27.83 14.81
C ILE A 277 25.84 -28.85 14.44
N THR A 278 26.40 -28.77 13.23
CA THR A 278 27.40 -29.71 12.71
C THR A 278 28.71 -29.67 13.50
N PHE A 279 29.23 -28.47 13.80
CA PHE A 279 30.47 -28.33 14.57
C PHE A 279 30.30 -28.62 16.07
N GLY A 280 29.07 -28.85 16.56
CA GLY A 280 28.79 -29.30 17.93
C GLY A 280 29.46 -28.44 19.01
N SER A 281 29.80 -27.19 18.69
CA SER A 281 30.65 -26.34 19.53
C SER A 281 29.85 -25.66 20.63
N VAL A 282 29.08 -26.47 21.37
CA VAL A 282 28.40 -26.05 22.61
C VAL A 282 29.35 -25.33 23.56
N LYS A 283 30.65 -25.70 23.57
CA LYS A 283 31.69 -25.03 24.35
C LYS A 283 31.97 -23.58 23.88
N LEU A 284 31.93 -23.30 22.58
CA LEU A 284 32.15 -21.96 22.03
C LEU A 284 30.93 -21.08 22.30
N LEU A 285 29.73 -21.62 22.09
CA LEU A 285 28.49 -20.94 22.48
C LEU A 285 28.45 -20.66 23.98
N GLU A 286 28.80 -21.64 24.82
CA GLU A 286 28.85 -21.46 26.27
C GLU A 286 29.81 -20.34 26.66
N LYS A 287 31.00 -20.26 26.05
CA LYS A 287 31.94 -19.14 26.27
C LYS A 287 31.35 -17.79 25.86
N ILE A 288 30.72 -17.71 24.69
CA ILE A 288 30.07 -16.49 24.21
C ILE A 288 28.90 -16.10 25.12
N LEU A 289 28.03 -17.04 25.48
CA LEU A 289 26.88 -16.82 26.35
C LEU A 289 27.30 -16.38 27.75
N LYS A 290 28.38 -16.95 28.30
CA LYS A 290 28.97 -16.52 29.58
C LYS A 290 29.44 -15.07 29.55
N ILE A 291 29.84 -14.54 28.39
CA ILE A 291 30.21 -13.12 28.23
C ILE A 291 28.96 -12.25 28.02
N ILE A 292 28.01 -12.69 27.18
CA ILE A 292 26.84 -11.89 26.80
C ILE A 292 25.80 -11.82 27.92
N ILE A 293 25.52 -12.92 28.63
CA ILE A 293 24.47 -13.00 29.66
C ILE A 293 24.68 -11.95 30.77
N PRO A 294 25.87 -11.80 31.38
CA PRO A 294 26.08 -10.79 32.42
C PRO A 294 25.84 -9.36 31.91
N ILE A 295 26.27 -9.06 30.69
CA ILE A 295 26.07 -7.73 30.07
C ILE A 295 24.58 -7.46 29.87
N LEU A 296 23.84 -8.44 29.35
CA LEU A 296 22.39 -8.32 29.13
C LEU A 296 21.63 -8.20 30.44
N LEU A 297 22.02 -8.97 31.47
CA LEU A 297 21.44 -8.90 32.80
C LEU A 297 21.71 -7.55 33.47
N LEU A 298 22.92 -6.99 33.29
CA LEU A 298 23.25 -5.64 33.76
C LEU A 298 22.40 -4.55 33.08
N ILE A 299 22.17 -4.66 31.76
CA ILE A 299 21.28 -3.75 31.02
C ILE A 299 19.84 -3.84 31.56
N LEU A 300 19.32 -5.06 31.73
CA LEU A 300 17.97 -5.28 32.25
C LEU A 300 17.84 -4.75 33.68
N PHE A 301 18.77 -5.12 34.57
CA PHE A 301 18.81 -4.66 35.95
C PHE A 301 18.77 -3.14 36.02
N LYS A 302 19.65 -2.48 35.26
CA LYS A 302 19.69 -1.01 35.22
C LYS A 302 18.40 -0.40 34.68
N MET A 303 17.82 -0.96 33.62
CA MET A 303 16.55 -0.47 33.07
C MET A 303 15.42 -0.53 34.12
N TYR A 304 15.34 -1.63 34.87
CA TYR A 304 14.36 -1.77 35.96
C TYR A 304 14.66 -0.85 37.15
N LEU A 305 15.92 -0.77 37.58
CA LEU A 305 16.35 0.12 38.66
C LEU A 305 16.04 1.59 38.34
N ASN A 306 16.34 2.04 37.13
CA ASN A 306 16.00 3.39 36.66
C ASN A 306 14.49 3.64 36.67
N LYS A 307 13.69 2.67 36.26
CA LYS A 307 12.22 2.78 36.26
C LYS A 307 11.66 2.85 37.69
N LEU A 308 12.20 2.07 38.62
CA LEU A 308 11.81 2.09 40.03
C LEU A 308 12.19 3.42 40.70
N LEU A 309 13.43 3.87 40.54
CA LEU A 309 13.89 5.16 41.08
C LEU A 309 13.13 6.33 40.47
N ALA A 310 12.87 6.30 39.16
CA ALA A 310 12.04 7.31 38.51
C ALA A 310 10.64 7.39 39.13
N ARG A 311 9.99 6.25 39.36
CA ARG A 311 8.63 6.20 39.91
C ARG A 311 8.54 6.57 41.38
N TYR A 312 9.45 6.08 42.21
CA TYR A 312 9.34 6.20 43.67
C TYR A 312 10.16 7.34 44.27
N VAL A 313 11.25 7.74 43.64
CA VAL A 313 12.19 8.72 44.21
C VAL A 313 12.16 10.06 43.47
N PHE A 314 12.12 10.02 42.12
CA PHE A 314 12.28 11.23 41.32
C PHE A 314 10.95 11.92 40.93
N LEU A 315 9.94 11.18 40.44
CA LEU A 315 8.65 11.76 40.03
C LEU A 315 7.69 11.97 41.20
N GLN A 316 6.89 13.03 41.09
CA GLN A 316 5.74 13.26 41.96
C GLN A 316 4.59 12.29 41.62
N TYR A 317 3.78 11.96 42.62
CA TYR A 317 2.58 11.11 42.48
C TYR A 317 2.83 9.83 41.66
N HIS A 318 3.97 9.16 41.86
CA HIS A 318 4.31 7.88 41.23
C HIS A 318 4.17 7.81 39.70
N GLY A 319 4.32 8.94 39.01
CA GLY A 319 4.28 9.01 37.55
C GLY A 319 3.04 9.67 36.95
N ASP A 320 2.07 10.10 37.77
CA ASP A 320 0.83 10.69 37.26
C ASP A 320 1.05 12.10 36.67
N ILE A 321 2.07 12.82 37.14
CA ILE A 321 2.46 14.14 36.64
C ILE A 321 3.96 14.10 36.33
N LEU A 322 4.35 14.67 35.18
CA LEU A 322 5.76 14.85 34.79
C LEU A 322 6.39 16.02 35.57
N ALA A 323 6.46 15.89 36.89
CA ALA A 323 7.06 16.85 37.80
C ALA A 323 8.04 16.14 38.74
N ILE A 324 9.20 16.75 38.97
CA ILE A 324 10.28 16.17 39.77
C ILE A 324 10.13 16.63 41.22
N ASN A 325 10.17 15.69 42.17
CA ASN A 325 10.11 16.01 43.59
C ASN A 325 11.52 16.34 44.13
N ASN A 326 12.46 15.40 44.02
CA ASN A 326 13.80 15.49 44.60
C ASN A 326 14.88 15.82 43.56
N ARG A 327 14.91 17.08 43.10
CA ARG A 327 15.83 17.51 42.04
C ARG A 327 17.31 17.30 42.39
N ARG A 328 17.72 17.50 43.65
CA ARG A 328 19.13 17.34 44.08
C ARG A 328 19.59 15.88 43.98
N VAL A 329 18.78 14.95 44.45
CA VAL A 329 19.09 13.50 44.41
C VAL A 329 19.16 13.01 42.97
N LEU A 330 18.28 13.51 42.10
CA LEU A 330 18.33 13.22 40.67
C LEU A 330 19.66 13.65 40.06
N MET A 331 20.18 14.84 40.39
CA MET A 331 21.46 15.32 39.84
C MET A 331 22.65 14.46 40.31
N ILE A 332 22.67 14.07 41.58
CA ILE A 332 23.71 13.16 42.12
C ILE A 332 23.64 11.80 41.42
N PHE A 333 22.44 11.25 41.26
CA PHE A 333 22.22 9.99 40.56
C PHE A 333 22.69 10.05 39.10
N LEU A 334 22.34 11.11 38.37
CA LEU A 334 22.77 11.31 36.99
C LEU A 334 24.30 11.41 36.87
N TYR A 335 24.96 12.10 37.81
CA TYR A 335 26.42 12.22 37.83
C TYR A 335 27.10 10.84 37.98
N PHE A 336 26.67 10.03 38.94
CA PHE A 336 27.24 8.68 39.13
C PHE A 336 26.90 7.73 37.98
N ASN A 337 25.67 7.82 37.43
CA ASN A 337 25.25 6.92 36.36
C ASN A 337 25.82 7.28 34.98
N PHE A 338 26.39 8.48 34.82
CA PHE A 338 26.94 8.99 33.56
C PHE A 338 27.93 8.03 32.89
N PHE A 339 28.89 7.48 33.63
CA PHE A 339 29.89 6.57 33.07
C PHE A 339 29.27 5.26 32.58
N LEU A 340 28.35 4.68 33.35
CA LEU A 340 27.61 3.48 32.96
C LEU A 340 26.68 3.74 31.77
N ASP A 341 26.02 4.90 31.72
CA ASP A 341 25.18 5.31 30.59
C ASP A 341 26.01 5.49 29.31
N SER A 342 27.24 5.99 29.42
CA SER A 342 28.13 6.15 28.27
C SER A 342 28.49 4.80 27.64
N PHE A 343 28.85 3.79 28.46
CA PHE A 343 29.11 2.44 27.96
C PHE A 343 27.87 1.78 27.35
N LEU A 344 26.72 1.90 28.02
CA LEU A 344 25.47 1.36 27.47
C LEU A 344 25.00 2.09 26.20
N GLY A 345 25.29 3.38 26.09
CA GLY A 345 25.07 4.17 24.88
C GLY A 345 25.82 3.60 23.67
N PHE A 346 27.07 3.15 23.88
CA PHE A 346 27.85 2.48 22.85
C PHE A 346 27.18 1.17 22.39
N ILE A 347 26.81 0.29 23.32
CA ILE A 347 26.10 -0.97 23.00
C ILE A 347 24.75 -0.69 22.32
N SER A 348 24.00 0.32 22.78
CA SER A 348 22.75 0.74 22.16
C SER A 348 22.93 1.22 20.72
N SER A 349 24.10 1.78 20.37
CA SER A 349 24.38 2.23 19.01
C SER A 349 24.57 1.04 18.04
N ILE A 350 25.25 -0.02 18.49
CA ILE A 350 25.37 -1.29 17.75
C ILE A 350 24.00 -1.93 17.56
N ILE A 351 23.19 -2.02 18.63
CA ILE A 351 21.83 -2.56 18.55
C ILE A 351 20.96 -1.74 17.58
N ARG A 352 21.14 -0.40 17.53
CA ARG A 352 20.43 0.47 16.58
C ARG A 352 20.77 0.10 15.14
N ILE A 353 22.04 -0.13 14.81
CA ILE A 353 22.46 -0.54 13.47
C ILE A 353 21.86 -1.90 13.10
N ILE A 354 21.94 -2.89 14.00
CA ILE A 354 21.37 -4.23 13.77
C ILE A 354 19.86 -4.15 13.50
N LYS A 355 19.11 -3.40 14.33
CA LYS A 355 17.67 -3.19 14.14
C LYS A 355 17.36 -2.50 12.81
N SER A 356 18.17 -1.52 12.40
CA SER A 356 18.01 -0.84 11.12
C SER A 356 18.25 -1.77 9.94
N ILE A 357 19.25 -2.67 10.01
CA ILE A 357 19.51 -3.66 8.96
C ILE A 357 18.33 -4.63 8.86
N ILE A 358 17.91 -5.24 9.98
CA ILE A 358 16.79 -6.19 10.00
C ILE A 358 15.50 -5.52 9.49
N GLY A 359 15.20 -4.31 9.98
CA GLY A 359 14.06 -3.53 9.52
C GLY A 359 14.15 -3.20 8.03
N GLY A 360 15.31 -2.75 7.56
CA GLY A 360 15.58 -2.47 6.15
C GLY A 360 15.32 -3.68 5.27
N CYS A 361 15.86 -4.85 5.62
CA CYS A 361 15.66 -6.10 4.87
C CYS A 361 14.18 -6.49 4.79
N LEU A 362 13.46 -6.46 5.92
CA LEU A 362 12.06 -6.89 5.98
C LEU A 362 11.11 -5.91 5.26
N TYR A 363 11.33 -4.61 5.42
CA TYR A 363 10.48 -3.58 4.83
C TYR A 363 10.86 -3.22 3.39
N MET A 364 11.98 -3.72 2.85
CA MET A 364 12.40 -3.43 1.47
C MET A 364 11.34 -3.79 0.42
N SER A 365 10.61 -4.89 0.65
CA SER A 365 9.54 -5.36 -0.24
C SER A 365 8.28 -4.48 -0.23
N ARG A 366 8.21 -3.50 0.68
CA ARG A 366 7.04 -2.67 0.93
C ARG A 366 7.28 -1.22 0.58
N LEU A 367 6.38 -0.64 -0.20
CA LEU A 367 6.43 0.76 -0.61
C LEU A 367 5.63 1.71 0.29
N ASP A 368 4.88 1.20 1.27
CA ASP A 368 4.07 2.02 2.17
C ASP A 368 4.86 2.62 3.34
N TYR A 369 6.09 2.20 3.54
CA TYR A 369 6.98 2.69 4.58
C TYR A 369 8.30 3.14 3.96
N SER A 370 8.81 4.31 4.36
CA SER A 370 10.12 4.77 3.92
C SER A 370 11.21 4.37 4.92
N PRO A 371 12.27 3.64 4.49
CA PRO A 371 13.41 3.34 5.34
C PRO A 371 14.18 4.58 5.83
N MET A 372 14.07 5.70 5.10
CA MET A 372 14.87 6.92 5.32
C MET A 372 14.34 7.83 6.45
N GLY A 373 13.22 7.48 7.10
CA GLY A 373 12.63 8.23 8.21
C GLY A 373 11.89 9.51 7.77
N ARG A 374 11.04 10.06 8.67
CA ARG A 374 9.99 11.04 8.32
C ARG A 374 10.45 12.29 7.56
N LYS A 375 11.65 12.80 7.85
CA LYS A 375 12.18 14.01 7.21
C LYS A 375 12.80 13.76 5.83
N LEU A 376 13.21 12.52 5.54
CA LEU A 376 13.86 12.13 4.30
C LEU A 376 12.98 11.24 3.42
N GLU A 377 11.69 11.11 3.75
CA GLU A 377 10.69 10.38 2.95
C GLU A 377 10.63 10.84 1.49
N THR A 378 10.95 12.11 1.22
CA THR A 378 10.96 12.66 -0.14
C THR A 378 12.11 12.13 -1.01
N PHE A 379 13.18 11.62 -0.41
CA PHE A 379 14.31 11.02 -1.13
C PHE A 379 14.04 9.57 -1.54
N ASP A 380 13.01 8.95 -0.97
CA ASP A 380 12.61 7.60 -1.29
C ASP A 380 11.65 7.59 -2.50
N ALA A 381 12.18 7.18 -3.65
CA ALA A 381 11.41 7.10 -4.89
C ALA A 381 10.27 6.07 -4.80
N GLY A 382 10.47 4.98 -4.05
CA GLY A 382 9.46 3.94 -3.85
C GLY A 382 8.27 4.46 -3.06
N PHE A 383 8.55 5.08 -1.90
CA PHE A 383 7.52 5.70 -1.07
C PHE A 383 6.83 6.90 -1.75
N SER A 384 7.59 7.71 -2.49
CA SER A 384 7.03 8.83 -3.29
C SER A 384 6.06 8.33 -4.36
N ALA A 385 6.40 7.24 -5.07
CA ALA A 385 5.51 6.61 -6.05
C ALA A 385 4.23 6.05 -5.40
N TYR A 386 4.35 5.42 -4.22
CA TYR A 386 3.20 4.97 -3.44
C TYR A 386 2.30 6.13 -3.00
N CYS A 387 2.87 7.23 -2.50
CA CYS A 387 2.11 8.43 -2.14
C CYS A 387 1.35 9.00 -3.35
N GLY A 388 2.02 9.09 -4.51
CA GLY A 388 1.39 9.52 -5.76
C GLY A 388 0.24 8.62 -6.18
N PHE A 389 0.43 7.30 -6.11
CA PHE A 389 -0.61 6.31 -6.37
C PHE A 389 -1.84 6.49 -5.46
N ILE A 390 -1.62 6.56 -4.14
CA ILE A 390 -2.72 6.69 -3.18
C ILE A 390 -3.46 8.01 -3.36
N HIS A 391 -2.76 9.14 -3.56
CA HIS A 391 -3.40 10.43 -3.79
C HIS A 391 -4.25 10.43 -5.07
N MET A 392 -3.76 9.81 -6.15
CA MET A 392 -4.51 9.70 -7.40
C MET A 392 -5.76 8.81 -7.25
N GLU A 393 -5.62 7.64 -6.62
CA GLU A 393 -6.76 6.77 -6.32
C GLU A 393 -7.77 7.48 -5.41
N ALA A 394 -7.32 8.22 -4.40
CA ALA A 394 -8.21 8.93 -3.51
C ALA A 394 -9.00 10.06 -4.21
N VAL A 395 -8.40 10.74 -5.19
CA VAL A 395 -9.08 11.81 -5.94
C VAL A 395 -10.11 11.24 -6.92
N HIS A 396 -9.74 10.22 -7.70
CA HIS A 396 -10.60 9.69 -8.75
C HIS A 396 -11.67 8.71 -8.23
N ARG A 397 -11.42 8.07 -7.09
CA ARG A 397 -12.23 6.97 -6.58
C ARG A 397 -12.87 7.27 -5.22
N ASN A 398 -13.02 8.56 -4.89
CA ASN A 398 -13.74 8.97 -3.69
C ASN A 398 -15.23 8.59 -3.80
N PRO A 399 -15.75 7.66 -2.97
CA PRO A 399 -17.12 7.17 -3.08
C PRO A 399 -18.14 8.28 -2.81
N ILE A 400 -17.83 9.25 -1.94
CA ILE A 400 -18.72 10.38 -1.63
C ILE A 400 -18.89 11.27 -2.86
N MET A 401 -17.78 11.58 -3.54
CA MET A 401 -17.79 12.40 -4.75
C MET A 401 -18.54 11.70 -5.89
N LEU A 402 -18.26 10.40 -6.12
CA LEU A 402 -18.89 9.62 -7.18
C LEU A 402 -20.41 9.47 -6.97
N VAL A 403 -20.85 9.17 -5.75
CA VAL A 403 -22.29 9.08 -5.40
C VAL A 403 -22.97 10.44 -5.56
N THR A 404 -22.32 11.53 -5.13
CA THR A 404 -22.90 12.87 -5.26
C THR A 404 -23.00 13.30 -6.72
N ALA A 405 -21.94 13.11 -7.51
CA ALA A 405 -21.93 13.43 -8.93
C ALA A 405 -22.96 12.61 -9.71
N SER A 406 -23.06 11.31 -9.43
CA SER A 406 -24.05 10.43 -10.06
C SER A 406 -25.49 10.78 -9.68
N TYR A 407 -25.74 11.14 -8.43
CA TYR A 407 -27.05 11.64 -8.00
C TYR A 407 -27.44 12.93 -8.72
N LEU A 408 -26.53 13.92 -8.78
CA LEU A 408 -26.74 15.19 -9.48
C LEU A 408 -26.97 14.99 -10.97
N TYR A 409 -26.14 14.18 -11.62
CA TYR A 409 -26.25 13.88 -13.05
C TYR A 409 -27.58 13.19 -13.38
N ARG A 410 -28.00 12.20 -12.58
CA ARG A 410 -29.31 11.55 -12.72
C ARG A 410 -30.45 12.56 -12.61
N HIS A 411 -30.40 13.45 -11.61
CA HIS A 411 -31.41 14.48 -11.41
C HIS A 411 -31.45 15.47 -12.59
N MET A 412 -30.31 15.87 -13.13
CA MET A 412 -30.23 16.73 -14.31
C MET A 412 -30.84 16.07 -15.54
N LYS A 413 -30.52 14.78 -15.81
CA LYS A 413 -31.10 14.03 -16.93
C LYS A 413 -32.61 13.84 -16.80
N VAL A 414 -33.10 13.51 -15.61
CA VAL A 414 -34.54 13.41 -15.33
C VAL A 414 -35.23 14.75 -15.59
N LYS A 415 -34.64 15.86 -15.12
CA LYS A 415 -35.17 17.20 -15.36
C LYS A 415 -35.16 17.54 -16.86
N GLN A 416 -34.09 17.23 -17.59
CA GLN A 416 -34.01 17.45 -19.04
C GLN A 416 -35.09 16.65 -19.78
N TYR A 417 -35.30 15.39 -19.43
CA TYR A 417 -36.34 14.54 -20.02
C TYR A 417 -37.75 15.06 -19.70
N MET A 418 -38.02 15.38 -18.43
CA MET A 418 -39.30 16.01 -18.06
C MET A 418 -39.51 17.34 -18.77
N THR A 419 -38.48 18.17 -18.91
CA THR A 419 -38.60 19.45 -19.62
C THR A 419 -38.87 19.24 -21.11
N LYS A 420 -38.20 18.25 -21.75
CA LYS A 420 -38.44 17.89 -23.15
C LYS A 420 -39.88 17.37 -23.37
N ASN A 421 -40.38 16.53 -22.45
CA ASN A 421 -41.76 16.03 -22.50
C ASN A 421 -42.80 17.10 -22.12
N LEU A 422 -42.48 18.04 -21.21
CA LEU A 422 -43.32 19.19 -20.86
C LEU A 422 -43.37 20.25 -21.96
N ILE A 423 -42.34 20.35 -22.81
CA ILE A 423 -42.39 21.17 -24.03
C ILE A 423 -43.35 20.54 -25.05
N MET A 424 -43.54 19.21 -25.04
CA MET A 424 -44.60 18.53 -25.83
C MET A 424 -46.00 18.64 -25.18
N MET A 425 -46.09 18.68 -23.85
CA MET A 425 -47.34 18.84 -23.10
C MET A 425 -47.54 20.28 -22.60
N LYS A 426 -47.27 21.28 -23.44
CA LYS A 426 -47.49 22.68 -23.09
C LYS A 426 -48.90 23.11 -23.50
N ASN A 427 -49.91 22.51 -22.87
CA ASN A 427 -51.19 23.15 -22.58
C ASN A 427 -51.65 22.64 -21.21
N ASP A 428 -52.00 23.59 -20.37
CA ASP A 428 -52.65 23.46 -19.06
C ASP A 428 -51.78 23.16 -17.82
N ASN A 429 -51.76 24.18 -16.95
CA ASN A 429 -51.39 24.17 -15.53
C ASN A 429 -49.90 24.21 -15.18
N LYS A 430 -49.28 25.37 -15.40
CA LYS A 430 -48.04 25.79 -14.74
C LYS A 430 -48.35 26.73 -13.58
N SER A 431 -48.11 26.29 -12.33
CA SER A 431 -47.59 27.18 -11.27
C SER A 431 -47.48 26.58 -9.85
N SER A 432 -48.08 25.43 -9.52
CA SER A 432 -48.27 25.09 -8.09
C SER A 432 -47.29 24.10 -7.44
N LYS A 433 -46.44 23.36 -8.20
CA LYS A 433 -45.62 22.26 -7.61
C LYS A 433 -44.22 22.65 -7.11
N ASP A 434 -43.63 23.75 -7.55
CA ASP A 434 -42.23 24.09 -7.20
C ASP A 434 -42.05 24.77 -5.83
N TYR A 435 -43.09 25.41 -5.29
CA TYR A 435 -43.00 26.17 -4.03
C TYR A 435 -42.88 25.28 -2.78
N SER A 436 -43.58 24.13 -2.75
CA SER A 436 -43.52 23.20 -1.59
C SER A 436 -42.13 22.57 -1.44
N SER A 437 -41.47 22.24 -2.55
CA SER A 437 -40.11 21.68 -2.57
C SER A 437 -39.07 22.65 -1.97
N LYS A 438 -39.18 23.95 -2.27
CA LYS A 438 -38.27 24.97 -1.70
C LYS A 438 -38.46 25.15 -0.20
N ALA A 439 -39.70 25.14 0.30
CA ALA A 439 -39.98 25.23 1.72
C ALA A 439 -39.43 24.02 2.49
N VAL A 440 -39.65 22.81 1.97
CA VAL A 440 -39.12 21.56 2.55
C VAL A 440 -37.59 21.57 2.58
N GLN A 441 -36.92 22.03 1.53
CA GLN A 441 -35.46 22.16 1.51
C GLN A 441 -34.92 23.15 2.56
N LYS A 442 -35.62 24.28 2.77
CA LYS A 442 -35.27 25.25 3.81
C LYS A 442 -35.41 24.64 5.21
N TRP A 443 -36.45 23.84 5.44
CA TRP A 443 -36.62 23.10 6.70
C TRP A 443 -35.53 22.06 6.92
N TYR A 444 -35.18 21.25 5.92
CA TYR A 444 -34.06 20.30 6.02
C TYR A 444 -32.74 21.00 6.35
N LEU A 445 -32.48 22.14 5.72
CA LEU A 445 -31.30 22.96 6.02
C LEU A 445 -31.32 23.48 7.45
N ALA A 446 -32.47 24.00 7.93
CA ALA A 446 -32.60 24.48 9.30
C ALA A 446 -32.32 23.37 10.32
N VAL A 447 -32.90 22.18 10.11
CA VAL A 447 -32.67 21.00 10.97
C VAL A 447 -31.19 20.58 10.95
N LEU A 448 -30.53 20.58 9.77
CA LEU A 448 -29.11 20.25 9.65
C LEU A 448 -28.23 21.22 10.45
N LEU A 449 -28.49 22.52 10.35
CA LEU A 449 -27.73 23.57 11.04
C LEU A 449 -27.97 23.55 12.56
N LEU A 450 -29.20 23.29 12.99
CA LEU A 450 -29.54 23.18 14.42
C LEU A 450 -28.82 21.99 15.07
N ARG A 451 -28.70 20.86 14.35
CA ARG A 451 -27.95 19.68 14.83
C ARG A 451 -26.43 19.82 14.72
N ASN A 452 -25.91 20.77 13.93
CA ASN A 452 -24.48 20.94 13.67
C ASN A 452 -24.07 22.43 13.76
N PRO A 453 -23.91 22.98 14.99
CA PRO A 453 -23.73 24.42 15.18
C PRO A 453 -22.43 24.95 14.56
N SER A 454 -21.37 24.15 14.49
CA SER A 454 -20.10 24.52 13.86
C SER A 454 -20.25 24.84 12.36
N LEU A 455 -21.21 24.21 11.67
CA LEU A 455 -21.49 24.47 10.25
C LEU A 455 -22.10 25.85 10.01
N VAL A 456 -22.73 26.46 11.01
CA VAL A 456 -23.33 27.80 10.90
C VAL A 456 -22.24 28.84 10.63
N PHE A 457 -21.16 28.81 11.42
CA PHE A 457 -20.03 29.71 11.27
C PHE A 457 -19.34 29.51 9.91
N LEU A 458 -19.07 28.26 9.53
CA LEU A 458 -18.46 27.92 8.24
C LEU A 458 -19.32 28.38 7.06
N ARG A 459 -20.64 28.20 7.14
CA ARG A 459 -21.58 28.66 6.12
C ARG A 459 -21.59 30.18 5.99
N LYS A 460 -21.67 30.92 7.11
CA LYS A 460 -21.67 32.40 7.08
C LYS A 460 -20.38 32.93 6.44
N HIS A 461 -19.24 32.36 6.81
CA HIS A 461 -17.96 32.70 6.21
C HIS A 461 -17.91 32.36 4.71
N ALA A 462 -18.37 31.18 4.29
CA ALA A 462 -18.40 30.80 2.88
C ALA A 462 -19.32 31.71 2.04
N LEU A 463 -20.48 32.11 2.57
CA LEU A 463 -21.38 33.05 1.90
C LEU A 463 -20.73 34.42 1.72
N SER A 464 -20.08 34.95 2.77
CA SER A 464 -19.32 36.20 2.69
C SER A 464 -18.21 36.13 1.63
N GLN A 465 -17.49 35.01 1.53
CA GLN A 465 -16.48 34.83 0.47
C GLN A 465 -17.08 34.82 -0.94
N ILE A 466 -18.27 34.23 -1.12
CA ILE A 466 -18.96 34.21 -2.40
C ILE A 466 -19.42 35.61 -2.80
N GLU A 467 -19.99 36.38 -1.86
CA GLU A 467 -20.39 37.77 -2.07
C GLU A 467 -19.18 38.65 -2.44
N ASN A 468 -18.09 38.53 -1.70
CA ASN A 468 -16.85 39.25 -2.00
C ASN A 468 -16.29 38.91 -3.39
N LYS A 469 -16.36 37.64 -3.81
CA LYS A 469 -15.97 37.24 -5.18
C LYS A 469 -16.88 37.87 -6.24
N LYS A 470 -18.20 37.87 -6.02
CA LYS A 470 -19.16 38.49 -6.95
C LYS A 470 -18.93 39.99 -7.09
N LEU A 471 -18.66 40.69 -5.99
CA LEU A 471 -18.33 42.12 -6.00
C LEU A 471 -17.05 42.39 -6.77
N LYS A 472 -16.00 41.58 -6.57
CA LYS A 472 -14.76 41.68 -7.37
C LYS A 472 -15.00 41.48 -8.86
N THR A 473 -15.76 40.46 -9.26
CA THR A 473 -16.09 40.23 -10.67
C THR A 473 -16.92 41.37 -11.26
N LEU A 474 -17.86 41.94 -10.50
CA LEU A 474 -18.67 43.08 -10.95
C LEU A 474 -17.79 44.33 -11.16
N ASN A 475 -16.88 44.60 -10.23
CA ASN A 475 -15.94 45.72 -10.33
C ASN A 475 -14.97 45.56 -11.51
N GLU A 476 -14.51 44.33 -11.81
CA GLU A 476 -13.71 44.06 -13.01
C GLU A 476 -14.50 44.27 -14.31
N ILE A 477 -15.78 43.88 -14.35
CA ILE A 477 -16.66 44.13 -15.50
C ILE A 477 -16.88 45.63 -15.69
N ASN A 478 -17.19 46.36 -14.62
CA ASN A 478 -17.39 47.81 -14.67
C ASN A 478 -16.11 48.54 -15.11
N LYS A 479 -14.94 48.11 -14.63
CA LYS A 479 -13.64 48.66 -15.05
C LYS A 479 -13.32 48.37 -16.52
N ARG A 480 -13.72 47.20 -17.03
CA ARG A 480 -13.60 46.88 -18.47
C ARG A 480 -14.53 47.76 -19.30
N GLN A 481 -15.78 47.97 -18.85
CA GLN A 481 -16.73 48.84 -19.53
C GLN A 481 -16.29 50.30 -19.55
N SER A 482 -15.74 50.82 -18.44
CA SER A 482 -15.20 52.18 -18.40
C SER A 482 -14.00 52.35 -19.33
N ASN A 483 -13.08 51.37 -19.37
CA ASN A 483 -11.93 51.39 -20.28
C ASN A 483 -12.36 51.34 -21.76
N ILE A 484 -13.44 50.59 -22.07
CA ILE A 484 -14.01 50.55 -23.42
C ILE A 484 -14.63 51.91 -23.77
N GLN A 485 -15.39 52.52 -22.87
CA GLN A 485 -15.98 53.85 -23.08
C GLN A 485 -14.91 54.94 -23.24
N GLU A 486 -13.83 54.92 -22.48
CA GLU A 486 -12.69 55.82 -22.66
C GLU A 486 -12.01 55.62 -24.02
N LYS A 487 -11.86 54.37 -24.45
CA LYS A 487 -11.28 54.06 -25.77
C LYS A 487 -12.17 54.56 -26.91
N PHE A 488 -13.49 54.43 -26.79
CA PHE A 488 -14.47 54.99 -27.73
C PHE A 488 -14.45 56.53 -27.76
N ARG A 489 -14.33 57.19 -26.60
CA ARG A 489 -14.16 58.65 -26.52
C ARG A 489 -12.86 59.14 -27.16
N ARG A 490 -11.75 58.40 -26.95
CA ARG A 490 -10.48 58.73 -27.61
C ARG A 490 -10.55 58.55 -29.11
N SER A 491 -11.22 57.51 -29.62
CA SER A 491 -11.42 57.36 -31.07
C SER A 491 -12.35 58.42 -31.67
N SER A 492 -13.37 58.88 -30.94
CA SER A 492 -14.27 59.94 -31.44
C SER A 492 -13.60 61.33 -31.44
N LEU A 493 -12.75 61.62 -30.45
CA LEU A 493 -11.97 62.87 -30.42
C LEU A 493 -10.92 62.93 -31.54
N VAL A 494 -10.33 61.79 -31.92
CA VAL A 494 -9.41 61.74 -33.07
C VAL A 494 -10.14 62.01 -34.38
N SER A 495 -11.38 61.53 -34.55
CA SER A 495 -12.17 61.84 -35.76
C SER A 495 -12.71 63.28 -35.85
N GLU A 496 -12.80 64.01 -34.74
CA GLU A 496 -13.18 65.44 -34.72
C GLU A 496 -12.00 66.38 -34.97
N ILE A 497 -10.76 65.91 -34.86
CA ILE A 497 -9.54 66.70 -35.11
C ILE A 497 -9.08 66.58 -36.58
N ASP A 498 -9.54 65.55 -37.30
CA ASP A 498 -9.24 65.30 -38.71
C ASP A 498 -10.29 65.87 -39.70
N LEU A 499 -11.23 66.70 -39.21
CA LEU A 499 -12.24 67.47 -39.96
C LEU A 499 -11.98 68.97 -39.76
#